data_AF-A0A964VCL5-F1
#
_entry.id   AF-A0A964VCL5-F1
#
_cell.length_a   1.000
_cell.length_b   1.000
_cell.length_c   1.000
_cell.angle_alpha   90.00
_cell.angle_beta   90.00
_cell.angle_gamma   90.00
#
_symmetry.space_group_name_H-M   'P 1'
#
loop_
_entity.id
_entity.type
_entity.pdbx_description
1 polymer ?
#
loop_
_entity_poly.entity_id
_entity_poly.type
_entity_poly.pdbx_seq_one_letter_code
_entity_poly.pdbx_strand_id
1 'polypeptide(L)'
;MQPQSQNKDAAKSAPADLAAEKLHIPVAQKTKVSHPVTAGGRASEPAAVVLASDLLRWIIPKVGKFPRTVRYGLGSRIEMAHMDVLEELLHAQYARGGDRARSLDIANRRLQVARHLA
;
A
#
# COMPACT_ATOMS: atom_id res chain seq x y z
N MET A 1 -5.72 -38.32 -68.41
CA MET A 1 -6.58 -37.12 -68.26
C MET A 1 -6.65 -36.74 -66.78
N GLN A 2 -6.80 -35.45 -66.47
CA GLN A 2 -7.00 -34.87 -65.14
C GLN A 2 -8.44 -34.31 -65.04
N PRO A 3 -8.86 -33.57 -63.98
CA PRO A 3 -8.41 -33.47 -62.58
C PRO A 3 -9.49 -34.15 -61.67
N GLN A 4 -9.87 -33.83 -60.42
CA GLN A 4 -9.59 -32.82 -59.36
C GLN A 4 -9.54 -33.59 -57.99
N SER A 5 -9.01 -33.12 -56.85
CA SER A 5 -8.70 -31.78 -56.31
C SER A 5 -9.90 -30.99 -55.73
N GLN A 6 -10.36 -31.37 -54.52
CA GLN A 6 -11.26 -30.52 -53.74
C GLN A 6 -10.49 -29.32 -53.16
N ASN A 7 -10.56 -28.19 -53.85
CA ASN A 7 -10.15 -26.89 -53.30
C ASN A 7 -11.34 -26.25 -52.56
N LYS A 8 -11.09 -25.64 -51.39
CA LYS A 8 -12.04 -24.70 -50.78
C LYS A 8 -11.38 -23.52 -50.04
N ASP A 9 -10.27 -23.03 -50.56
CA ASP A 9 -9.79 -21.66 -50.30
C ASP A 9 -10.83 -20.66 -50.83
N ALA A 10 -11.55 -19.98 -49.93
CA ALA A 10 -12.54 -18.98 -50.28
C ALA A 10 -12.69 -17.91 -49.19
N ALA A 11 -11.78 -16.93 -49.20
CA ALA A 11 -11.77 -15.73 -48.35
C ALA A 11 -11.48 -15.99 -46.85
N LYS A 12 -10.96 -15.01 -46.07
CA LYS A 12 -10.94 -13.57 -46.34
C LYS A 12 -9.65 -12.89 -45.85
N SER A 13 -8.97 -12.23 -46.80
CA SER A 13 -8.01 -11.12 -46.67
C SER A 13 -7.61 -10.64 -45.26
N ALA A 14 -6.31 -10.69 -44.96
CA ALA A 14 -5.68 -9.66 -44.13
C ALA A 14 -5.79 -8.28 -44.82
N PRO A 15 -5.70 -7.15 -44.09
CA PRO A 15 -4.35 -6.61 -43.86
C PRO A 15 -4.12 -5.91 -42.50
N ALA A 16 -2.84 -5.77 -42.16
CA ALA A 16 -2.20 -4.67 -41.42
C ALA A 16 -2.71 -4.28 -40.01
N ASP A 17 -1.86 -3.50 -39.31
CA ASP A 17 -2.02 -2.83 -38.02
C ASP A 17 -2.83 -3.53 -36.90
N LEU A 18 -2.27 -3.72 -35.71
CA LEU A 18 -1.40 -2.76 -35.01
C LEU A 18 -0.29 -3.50 -34.25
N ALA A 19 0.91 -2.91 -34.20
CA ALA A 19 1.94 -3.35 -33.27
C ALA A 19 1.49 -3.07 -31.83
N ALA A 20 0.82 -4.05 -31.21
CA ALA A 20 0.47 -4.03 -29.79
C ALA A 20 1.75 -4.11 -28.95
N GLU A 21 2.34 -2.94 -28.77
CA GLU A 21 3.54 -2.65 -28.00
C GLU A 21 3.61 -3.51 -26.73
N LYS A 22 4.73 -4.20 -26.53
CA LYS A 22 5.03 -4.83 -25.24
C LYS A 22 5.28 -3.70 -24.25
N LEU A 23 4.19 -3.19 -23.66
CA LEU A 23 4.20 -2.09 -22.72
C LEU A 23 5.01 -2.53 -21.49
N HIS A 24 6.31 -2.25 -21.56
CA HIS A 24 7.29 -2.61 -20.54
C HIS A 24 7.10 -1.63 -19.39
N ILE A 25 6.06 -1.86 -18.59
CA ILE A 25 5.76 -1.08 -17.38
C ILE A 25 7.03 -1.09 -16.54
N PRO A 26 7.75 0.04 -16.41
CA PRO A 26 8.98 0.05 -15.63
C PRO A 26 8.55 -0.12 -14.18
N VAL A 27 8.87 -1.28 -13.60
CA VAL A 27 8.70 -1.50 -12.16
C VAL A 27 9.44 -0.38 -11.45
N ALA A 28 8.68 0.51 -10.81
CA ALA A 28 9.19 1.76 -10.30
C ALA A 28 10.41 1.49 -9.42
N GLN A 29 11.56 2.03 -9.84
CA GLN A 29 12.83 1.82 -9.14
C GLN A 29 12.63 2.19 -7.67
N LYS A 30 13.14 1.37 -6.73
CA LYS A 30 13.05 1.64 -5.29
C LYS A 30 13.79 2.94 -4.98
N THR A 31 13.06 4.06 -5.02
CA THR A 31 13.52 5.35 -4.52
C THR A 31 13.90 5.15 -3.07
N LYS A 32 15.19 5.28 -2.77
CA LYS A 32 15.76 5.02 -1.45
C LYS A 32 15.35 6.16 -0.51
N VAL A 33 14.12 6.09 0.02
CA VAL A 33 13.54 7.11 0.91
C VAL A 33 14.39 7.20 2.17
N SER A 34 15.31 8.16 2.16
CA SER A 34 16.42 8.24 3.11
C SER A 34 15.98 9.00 4.35
N HIS A 35 15.19 8.35 5.20
CA HIS A 35 14.89 8.85 6.54
C HIS A 35 16.10 8.60 7.47
N PRO A 36 16.78 9.64 7.97
CA PRO A 36 17.87 9.47 8.93
C PRO A 36 17.29 9.10 10.30
N VAL A 37 17.20 7.80 10.56
CA VAL A 37 16.71 7.22 11.81
C VAL A 37 17.88 6.65 12.60
N THR A 38 18.07 7.16 13.82
CA THR A 38 19.21 6.87 14.69
C THR A 38 19.36 5.36 14.96
N ALA A 39 20.57 4.84 14.76
CA ALA A 39 20.92 3.44 15.00
C ALA A 39 20.86 3.08 16.49
N GLY A 40 20.58 1.80 16.80
CA GLY A 40 20.38 1.30 18.15
C GLY A 40 19.29 0.23 18.16
N GLY A 41 18.19 0.47 18.88
CA GLY A 41 17.15 -0.54 19.15
C GLY A 41 16.25 -0.94 17.97
N ARG A 42 15.94 -0.05 17.02
CA ARG A 42 14.89 -0.30 16.00
C ARG A 42 15.25 -1.33 14.92
N ALA A 43 16.47 -1.88 14.92
CA ALA A 43 16.91 -2.87 13.92
C ALA A 43 16.21 -4.25 14.05
N SER A 44 15.64 -4.56 15.22
CA SER A 44 14.91 -5.80 15.49
C SER A 44 13.38 -5.68 15.36
N GLU A 45 12.84 -4.47 15.13
CA GLU A 45 11.41 -4.24 15.01
C GLU A 45 10.90 -4.52 13.59
N PRO A 46 9.66 -5.03 13.42
CA PRO A 46 9.04 -5.12 12.11
C PRO A 46 8.93 -3.74 11.47
N ALA A 47 9.34 -3.59 10.21
CA ALA A 47 9.34 -2.30 9.51
C ALA A 47 7.98 -1.58 9.51
N ALA A 48 6.86 -2.31 9.58
CA ALA A 48 5.53 -1.73 9.71
C ALA A 48 5.33 -0.97 11.04
N VAL A 49 5.83 -1.50 12.17
CA VAL A 49 5.79 -0.85 13.50
C VAL A 49 6.64 0.43 13.47
N VAL A 50 7.86 0.33 12.93
CA VAL A 50 8.79 1.45 12.76
C VAL A 50 8.15 2.58 11.94
N LEU A 51 7.56 2.25 10.78
CA LEU A 51 6.92 3.22 9.90
C LEU A 51 5.64 3.83 10.49
N ALA A 52 4.84 3.07 11.22
CA ALA A 52 3.67 3.59 11.94
C ALA A 52 4.07 4.55 13.07
N SER A 53 5.16 4.25 13.78
CA SER A 53 5.74 5.14 14.80
C SER A 53 6.29 6.45 14.22
N ASP A 54 7.05 6.38 13.11
CA ASP A 54 7.55 7.58 12.43
C ASP A 54 6.41 8.41 11.78
N LEU A 55 5.32 7.76 11.31
CA LEU A 55 4.11 8.44 10.83
C LEU A 55 3.37 9.19 11.96
N LEU A 56 3.20 8.58 13.13
CA LEU A 56 2.66 9.25 14.31
C LEU A 56 3.51 10.46 14.73
N ARG A 57 4.84 10.28 14.74
CA ARG A 57 5.81 11.35 15.02
C ARG A 57 5.72 12.51 14.00
N TRP A 58 5.33 12.22 12.75
CA TRP A 58 5.08 13.23 11.72
C TRP A 58 3.71 13.92 11.85
N ILE A 59 2.65 13.21 12.25
CA ILE A 59 1.28 13.73 12.24
C ILE A 59 0.91 14.56 13.47
N ILE A 60 1.40 14.21 14.67
CA ILE A 60 1.19 14.96 15.92
C ILE A 60 1.57 16.47 15.77
N PRO A 61 2.75 16.86 15.25
CA PRO A 61 3.09 18.28 15.04
C PRO A 61 2.34 18.96 13.87
N LYS A 62 1.49 18.23 13.12
CA LYS A 62 0.54 18.79 12.15
C LYS A 62 -0.80 19.07 12.81
N VAL A 63 -1.38 18.06 13.48
CA VAL A 63 -2.63 18.17 14.25
C VAL A 63 -2.51 19.22 15.36
N GLY A 64 -1.34 19.31 16.01
CA GLY A 64 -1.04 20.34 16.99
C GLY A 64 -1.18 21.80 16.50
N LYS A 65 -1.18 22.02 15.18
CA LYS A 65 -1.36 23.34 14.55
C LYS A 65 -2.80 23.64 14.14
N PHE A 66 -3.73 22.71 14.33
CA PHE A 66 -5.14 22.92 13.97
C PHE A 66 -5.79 24.01 14.85
N PRO A 67 -6.73 24.82 14.30
CA PRO A 67 -7.53 25.74 15.08
C PRO A 67 -8.19 25.07 16.29
N ARG A 68 -8.28 25.79 17.42
CA ARG A 68 -8.82 25.27 18.70
C ARG A 68 -10.21 24.64 18.56
N THR A 69 -11.03 25.14 17.63
CA THR A 69 -12.37 24.65 17.31
C THR A 69 -12.40 23.24 16.72
N VAL A 70 -11.39 22.85 15.91
CA VAL A 70 -11.36 21.55 15.23
C VAL A 70 -10.33 20.58 15.82
N ARG A 71 -9.31 21.09 16.53
CA ARG A 71 -8.24 20.29 17.14
C ARG A 71 -8.76 19.19 18.07
N TYR A 72 -9.65 19.52 19.01
CA TYR A 72 -10.17 18.54 19.96
C TYR A 72 -11.18 17.54 19.37
N GLY A 73 -11.76 17.86 18.21
CA GLY A 73 -12.71 17.00 17.50
C GLY A 73 -12.03 16.13 16.45
N LEU A 74 -11.65 16.74 15.32
CA LEU A 74 -11.01 16.06 14.20
C LEU A 74 -9.56 15.67 14.53
N GLY A 75 -8.81 16.56 15.17
CA GLY A 75 -7.41 16.29 15.52
C GLY A 75 -7.23 15.07 16.42
N SER A 76 -7.96 15.01 17.53
CA SER A 76 -7.99 13.84 18.42
C SER A 76 -8.36 12.54 17.68
N ARG A 77 -9.32 12.60 16.75
CA ARG A 77 -9.74 11.43 15.94
C ARG A 77 -8.64 10.97 14.98
N ILE A 78 -7.91 11.90 14.36
CA ILE A 78 -6.74 11.58 13.52
C ILE A 78 -5.65 10.92 14.38
N GLU A 79 -5.31 11.51 15.53
CA GLU A 79 -4.27 10.99 16.43
C GLU A 79 -4.64 9.57 16.93
N MET A 80 -5.87 9.37 17.43
CA MET A 80 -6.37 8.05 17.85
C MET A 80 -6.35 7.03 16.70
N ALA A 81 -6.90 7.35 15.53
CA ALA A 81 -6.95 6.40 14.41
C ALA A 81 -5.57 5.92 13.93
N HIS A 82 -4.51 6.72 14.12
CA HIS A 82 -3.14 6.31 13.85
C HIS A 82 -2.50 5.53 15.02
N MET A 83 -2.86 5.83 16.27
CA MET A 83 -2.48 5.02 17.44
C MET A 83 -3.07 3.61 17.38
N ASP A 84 -4.36 3.48 17.03
CA ASP A 84 -5.06 2.20 16.90
C ASP A 84 -4.41 1.26 15.84
N VAL A 85 -3.70 1.84 14.86
CA VAL A 85 -2.92 1.09 13.86
C VAL A 85 -1.59 0.62 14.45
N LEU A 86 -0.86 1.48 15.15
CA LEU A 86 0.41 1.11 15.79
C LEU A 86 0.20 0.03 16.86
N GLU A 87 -0.85 0.15 17.69
CA GLU A 87 -1.22 -0.84 18.70
C GLU A 87 -1.45 -2.23 18.08
N GLU A 88 -2.22 -2.29 16.99
CA GLU A 88 -2.52 -3.56 16.32
C GLU A 88 -1.31 -4.16 15.58
N LEU A 89 -0.38 -3.33 15.10
CA LEU A 89 0.89 -3.79 14.55
C LEU A 89 1.83 -4.33 15.65
N LEU A 90 1.77 -3.77 16.86
CA LEU A 90 2.45 -4.32 18.03
C LEU A 90 1.80 -5.63 18.48
N HIS A 91 0.47 -5.73 18.51
CA HIS A 91 -0.21 -7.01 18.73
C HIS A 91 0.23 -8.06 17.69
N ALA A 92 0.30 -7.71 16.41
CA ALA A 92 0.80 -8.58 15.35
C ALA A 92 2.31 -8.94 15.43
N GLN A 93 3.11 -8.23 16.23
CA GLN A 93 4.52 -8.56 16.49
C GLN A 93 4.65 -9.68 17.53
N TYR A 94 3.84 -9.62 18.59
CA TYR A 94 3.87 -10.59 19.69
C TYR A 94 2.95 -11.80 19.49
N ALA A 95 1.86 -11.64 18.72
CA ALA A 95 0.95 -12.72 18.35
C ALA A 95 1.61 -13.81 17.47
N ARG A 96 0.94 -14.96 17.38
CA ARG A 96 1.37 -16.14 16.61
C ARG A 96 0.20 -16.67 15.78
N GLY A 97 0.49 -17.53 14.80
CA GLY A 97 -0.52 -18.24 14.00
C GLY A 97 -1.61 -17.33 13.42
N GLY A 98 -2.88 -17.76 13.57
CA GLY A 98 -4.04 -17.05 13.05
C GLY A 98 -4.32 -15.70 13.72
N ASP A 99 -3.96 -15.51 14.99
CA ASP A 99 -4.18 -14.22 15.67
C ASP A 99 -3.27 -13.12 15.13
N ARG A 100 -2.02 -13.47 14.74
CA ARG A 100 -1.14 -12.55 14.02
C ARG A 100 -1.75 -12.12 12.68
N ALA A 101 -2.36 -13.04 11.93
CA ALA A 101 -3.05 -12.71 10.70
C ALA A 101 -4.26 -11.78 10.97
N ARG A 102 -5.09 -12.10 11.97
CA ARG A 102 -6.24 -11.29 12.40
C ARG A 102 -5.83 -9.86 12.75
N SER A 103 -4.76 -9.66 13.53
CA SER A 103 -4.26 -8.34 13.88
C SER A 103 -3.75 -7.56 12.66
N LEU A 104 -2.97 -8.17 11.76
CA LEU A 104 -2.55 -7.49 10.52
C LEU A 104 -3.74 -7.05 9.66
N ASP A 105 -4.81 -7.85 9.64
CA ASP A 105 -6.06 -7.56 8.95
C ASP A 105 -6.83 -6.38 9.57
N ILE A 106 -6.87 -6.30 10.90
CA ILE A 106 -7.46 -5.18 11.66
C ILE A 106 -6.61 -3.91 11.47
N ALA A 107 -5.28 -4.02 11.56
CA ALA A 107 -4.34 -2.92 11.35
C ALA A 107 -4.49 -2.30 9.96
N ASN A 108 -4.59 -3.13 8.91
CA ASN A 108 -4.81 -2.66 7.54
C ASN A 108 -6.17 -1.94 7.40
N ARG A 109 -7.26 -2.50 7.93
CA ARG A 109 -8.58 -1.85 7.92
C ARG A 109 -8.57 -0.50 8.64
N ARG A 110 -7.98 -0.43 9.83
CA ARG A 110 -7.79 0.82 10.58
C ARG A 110 -6.95 1.84 9.81
N LEU A 111 -5.87 1.41 9.13
CA LEU A 111 -5.01 2.29 8.34
C LEU A 111 -5.73 2.89 7.13
N GLN A 112 -6.60 2.14 6.44
CA GLN A 112 -7.42 2.72 5.38
C GLN A 112 -8.40 3.78 5.93
N VAL A 113 -9.01 3.55 7.11
CA VAL A 113 -9.87 4.57 7.76
C VAL A 113 -9.04 5.80 8.14
N ALA A 114 -7.89 5.62 8.81
CA ALA A 114 -7.01 6.70 9.24
C ALA A 114 -6.52 7.57 8.06
N ARG A 115 -6.22 6.95 6.91
CA ARG A 115 -5.87 7.61 5.64
C ARG A 115 -6.97 8.53 5.11
N HIS A 116 -8.24 8.26 5.41
CA HIS A 116 -9.38 9.07 4.98
C HIS A 116 -9.82 10.12 6.01
N LEU A 117 -9.07 10.30 7.11
CA LEU A 117 -9.34 11.32 8.14
C LEU A 117 -8.37 12.52 8.10
N ALA A 118 -7.29 12.46 7.31
CA ALA A 118 -6.16 13.39 7.34
C ALA A 118 -6.03 14.27 6.08
#